data_AF-A0A2M8SBD2-F1
#
_entry.id   AF-A0A2M8SBD2-F1
#
_cell.length_a   1.000
_cell.length_b   1.000
_cell.length_c   1.000
_cell.angle_alpha   90.00
_cell.angle_beta   90.00
_cell.angle_gamma   90.00
#
_symmetry.space_group_name_H-M   'P 1'
#
loop_
_entity.id
_entity.type
_entity.pdbx_description
1 polymer ?
#
loop_
_entity_poly.entity_id
_entity_poly.type
_entity_poly.pdbx_seq_one_letter_code
_entity_poly.pdbx_strand_id
1 'polypeptide(L)' 'KASKAVIPVWTLADLDIAAPAPVVTRAELLNPPVRDQACEMLTGETPEAIAETLVEKILAEKVL' A
#
# COMPACT_ATOMS: atom_id res chain seq x y z
N LYS A 1 -5.95 -30.68 -18.62
CA LYS A 1 -7.29 -31.31 -18.55
C LYS A 1 -8.40 -30.33 -18.16
N ALA A 2 -8.13 -29.25 -17.41
CA ALA A 2 -9.12 -28.18 -17.18
C ALA A 2 -9.44 -27.33 -18.43
N SER A 3 -8.45 -27.07 -19.29
CA SER A 3 -8.61 -26.26 -20.51
C SER A 3 -9.49 -26.88 -21.61
N LYS A 4 -9.92 -28.14 -21.45
CA LYS A 4 -10.75 -28.87 -22.44
C LYS A 4 -12.20 -29.05 -21.98
N ALA A 5 -12.53 -28.64 -20.76
CA ALA A 5 -13.89 -28.72 -20.25
C ALA A 5 -14.70 -27.52 -20.74
N VAL A 6 -15.93 -27.76 -21.20
CA VAL A 6 -16.88 -26.69 -21.51
C VAL A 6 -17.48 -26.21 -20.19
N ILE A 7 -17.15 -24.98 -19.79
CA ILE A 7 -17.69 -24.35 -18.58
C ILE A 7 -18.91 -23.53 -19.01
N PRO A 8 -20.11 -23.84 -18.51
CA PRO A 8 -21.30 -23.03 -18.81
C PRO A 8 -21.13 -21.61 -18.24
N VAL A 9 -21.57 -20.64 -19.03
CA VAL A 9 -21.64 -19.23 -18.63
C VAL A 9 -23.12 -18.87 -18.54
N TRP A 10 -23.52 -18.32 -17.41
CA TRP A 10 -24.90 -17.88 -17.18
C TRP A 10 -24.94 -16.36 -17.08
N THR A 11 -25.94 -15.78 -17.70
CA THR A 11 -26.31 -14.38 -17.56
C THR A 11 -27.31 -14.22 -16.40
N LEU A 12 -27.56 -12.98 -15.98
CA LEU A 12 -28.60 -12.70 -14.99
C LEU A 12 -30.00 -13.14 -15.49
N ALA A 13 -30.25 -13.04 -16.79
CA ALA A 13 -31.49 -13.47 -17.42
C ALA A 13 -31.66 -15.00 -17.38
N ASP A 14 -30.57 -15.77 -17.56
CA ASP A 14 -30.61 -17.24 -17.49
C ASP A 14 -30.97 -17.76 -16.08
N LEU A 15 -30.80 -16.91 -15.07
CA LEU A 15 -31.05 -17.22 -13.66
C LEU A 15 -32.31 -16.54 -13.11
N ASP A 16 -33.06 -15.81 -13.94
CA ASP A 16 -34.23 -15.01 -13.53
C ASP A 16 -33.92 -14.01 -12.39
N ILE A 17 -32.73 -13.42 -12.43
CA ILE A 17 -32.25 -12.45 -11.42
C ILE A 17 -32.33 -11.04 -12.00
N ALA A 18 -33.06 -10.15 -11.32
CA ALA A 18 -33.03 -8.72 -11.62
C ALA A 18 -31.68 -8.10 -11.25
N ALA A 19 -31.19 -7.16 -12.07
CA ALA A 19 -29.94 -6.46 -11.77
C ALA A 19 -30.07 -5.70 -10.44
N PRO A 20 -29.18 -5.96 -9.45
CA PRO A 20 -29.27 -5.28 -8.16
C PRO A 20 -28.88 -3.80 -8.29
N ALA A 21 -29.61 -2.95 -7.59
CA ALA A 21 -29.23 -1.54 -7.49
C ALA A 21 -27.96 -1.39 -6.62
N PRO A 22 -26.93 -0.65 -7.07
CA PRO A 22 -25.73 -0.43 -6.28
C PRO A 22 -26.04 0.47 -5.07
N VAL A 23 -25.74 0.00 -3.86
CA VAL A 23 -25.91 0.76 -2.61
C VAL A 23 -24.70 1.66 -2.33
N VAL A 24 -23.53 1.31 -2.85
CA VAL A 24 -22.29 2.08 -2.73
C VAL A 24 -21.66 2.20 -4.11
N THR A 25 -21.24 3.41 -4.46
CA THR A 25 -20.56 3.71 -5.72
C THR A 25 -19.14 4.21 -5.44
N ARG A 26 -18.16 3.72 -6.22
CA ARG A 26 -16.79 4.21 -6.14
C ARG A 26 -16.72 5.63 -6.73
N ALA A 27 -16.37 6.62 -5.91
CA ALA A 27 -16.25 8.01 -6.35
C ALA A 27 -14.98 8.24 -7.16
N GLU A 28 -13.83 7.82 -6.65
CA GLU A 28 -12.53 8.02 -7.30
C GLU A 28 -11.56 6.89 -6.93
N LEU A 29 -10.55 6.65 -7.78
CA LEU A 29 -9.42 5.78 -7.49
C LEU A 29 -8.15 6.57 -7.75
N LEU A 30 -7.44 6.92 -6.69
CA LEU A 30 -6.22 7.71 -6.75
C LEU A 30 -5.09 7.01 -6.00
N ASN A 31 -3.90 7.09 -6.56
CA ASN A 31 -2.69 6.66 -5.87
C ASN A 31 -2.36 7.67 -4.77
N PRO A 32 -1.99 7.23 -3.56
CA PRO A 32 -1.55 8.15 -2.52
C PRO A 32 -0.31 8.91 -3.00
N PRO A 33 -0.11 10.16 -2.55
CA PRO A 33 1.09 10.92 -2.90
C PRO A 33 2.32 10.19 -2.39
N VAL A 34 3.34 10.09 -3.25
CA VAL A 34 4.65 9.58 -2.85
C VAL A 34 5.25 10.56 -1.84
N ARG A 35 5.72 10.03 -0.72
CA ARG A 35 6.46 10.80 0.28
C ARG A 35 7.94 10.58 0.03
N ASP A 36 8.62 11.61 -0.44
CA ASP A 36 10.09 11.60 -0.44
C ASP A 36 10.57 11.69 1.01
N GLN A 37 11.32 10.68 1.44
CA GLN A 37 11.95 10.63 2.75
C GLN A 37 13.45 10.50 2.54
N ALA A 38 14.20 11.46 3.06
CA ALA A 38 15.66 11.36 3.12
C ALA A 38 16.03 10.51 4.34
N CYS A 39 16.31 9.22 4.12
CA CYS A 39 16.87 8.37 5.17
C CYS A 39 18.39 8.54 5.18
N GLU A 40 18.93 9.16 6.22
CA GLU A 40 20.37 9.18 6.46
C GLU A 40 20.78 7.88 7.19
N MET A 41 21.77 7.16 6.64
CA MET A 41 22.35 5.99 7.30
C MET A 41 23.61 6.42 8.05
N LEU A 42 23.60 6.26 9.38
CA LEU A 42 24.76 6.57 10.22
C LEU A 42 25.74 5.40 10.19
N THR A 43 27.00 5.69 9.90
CA THR A 43 28.08 4.71 9.87
C THR A 43 29.08 4.99 10.99
N GLY A 44 29.51 3.96 11.70
CA GLY A 44 30.52 4.06 12.75
C GLY A 44 31.15 2.70 13.04
N GLU A 45 32.32 2.72 13.69
CA GLU A 45 33.09 1.52 14.01
C GLU A 45 32.52 0.78 15.24
N THR A 46 31.75 1.48 16.09
CA THR A 46 31.10 0.91 17.27
C THR A 46 29.64 1.39 17.39
N PRO A 47 28.74 0.58 17.99
CA PRO A 47 27.36 0.97 18.24
C PRO A 47 27.21 2.28 19.04
N GLU A 48 28.12 2.52 20.00
CA GLU A 48 28.10 3.70 20.86
C GLU A 48 28.37 4.98 20.06
N ALA A 49 29.34 4.97 19.15
CA ALA A 49 29.66 6.12 18.30
C ALA A 49 28.52 6.47 17.33
N ILE A 50 27.80 5.45 16.85
CA ILE A 50 26.60 5.63 16.01
C ILE A 50 25.48 6.28 16.82
N ALA A 51 25.27 5.85 18.07
CA ALA A 51 24.25 6.41 18.95
C ALA A 51 24.52 7.87 19.32
N GLU A 52 25.77 8.23 19.60
CA GLU A 52 26.16 9.63 19.88
C GLU A 52 25.88 10.54 18.68
N THR A 53 26.30 10.11 17.48
CA THR A 53 26.04 10.83 16.22
C THR A 53 24.52 10.99 15.96
N LEU A 54 23.72 9.99 16.31
CA LEU A 54 22.26 10.04 16.18
C LEU A 54 21.65 11.10 17.11
N VAL A 55 22.06 11.10 18.37
CA VAL A 55 21.52 12.03 19.38
C VAL A 55 21.83 13.47 19.02
N GLU A 56 23.05 13.76 18.57
CA GLU A 56 23.45 15.10 18.12
C GLU A 56 22.58 15.59 16.96
N LYS A 57 22.32 14.74 15.96
CA LYS A 57 21.52 15.09 14.77
C LYS A 57 20.04 15.32 15.11
N ILE A 58 19.43 14.46 15.92
CA ILE A 58 18.02 14.62 16.33
C ILE A 58 17.83 15.91 17.14
N LEU A 59 18.79 16.25 18.01
CA LEU A 59 18.78 17.51 18.76
C LEU A 59 18.93 18.73 17.84
N ALA A 60 19.83 18.66 16.85
CA ALA A 60 20.04 19.74 15.89
C ALA A 60 18.80 20.03 15.03
N GLU A 61 18.07 18.99 14.64
CA GLU A 61 16.83 19.11 13.86
C GLU A 61 15.59 19.46 14.71
N LYS A 62 15.73 19.50 16.05
CA LYS A 62 14.62 19.73 17.01
C LYS A 62 13.49 18.70 16.88
N VAL A 63 13.84 17.44 16.66
CA VAL A 63 12.89 16.33 16.47
C VAL A 63 12.57 15.59 17.78
N LEU A 64 13.21 15.99 18.89
CA LEU A 64 12.89 15.55 20.26
C LEU A 64 11.72 16.32 20.88
#